data_AF-A0A3A5AQ72-F1
#
_entry.id   AF-A0A3A5AQ72-F1
#
_cell.length_a   1.000
_cell.length_b   1.000
_cell.length_c   1.000
_cell.angle_alpha   90.00
_cell.angle_beta   90.00
_cell.angle_gamma   90.00
#
_symmetry.space_group_name_H-M   'P 1'
#
loop_
_entity.id
_entity.type
_entity.pdbx_description
1 polymer ?
#
loop_
_entity_poly.entity_id
_entity_poly.type
_entity_poly.pdbx_seq_one_letter_code
_entity_poly.pdbx_strand_id
1 'polypeptide(L)'
;MNKLKGLLLLLLGALLVDFALENAVAGPQLKLFHFELGRVPVYLLVYGSLIFGFLSGWLAFALKARRQKQAASAQEKPEAPQAPQEQAYQ
;
A
#
# COMPACT_ATOMS: atom_id res chain seq x y z
N MET A 1 18.67 6.22 -4.35
CA MET A 1 17.73 5.70 -3.33
C MET A 1 16.66 4.74 -3.89
N ASN A 2 16.06 4.98 -5.06
CA ASN A 2 15.03 4.07 -5.61
C ASN A 2 15.53 2.66 -5.96
N LYS A 3 16.77 2.52 -6.48
CA LYS A 3 17.34 1.21 -6.81
C LYS A 3 17.57 0.33 -5.57
N LEU A 4 18.09 0.92 -4.49
CA LEU A 4 18.28 0.24 -3.20
C LEU A 4 16.94 -0.18 -2.58
N LYS A 5 15.93 0.70 -2.63
CA LYS A 5 14.56 0.37 -2.18
C LYS A 5 13.95 -0.77 -3.00
N GLY A 6 14.15 -0.76 -4.32
CA GLY A 6 13.70 -1.84 -5.20
C GLY A 6 14.39 -3.17 -4.89
N LEU A 7 15.70 -3.16 -4.67
CA LEU A 7 16.46 -4.34 -4.25
C LEU A 7 15.96 -4.86 -2.90
N LEU A 8 15.75 -3.98 -1.91
CA LEU A 8 15.22 -4.34 -0.59
C LEU A 8 13.82 -4.95 -0.67
N LEU A 9 12.94 -4.39 -1.49
CA LEU A 9 11.59 -4.92 -1.71
C LEU A 9 11.64 -6.29 -2.39
N LEU A 10 12.56 -6.49 -3.33
CA LEU A 10 12.74 -7.77 -4.02
C LEU A 10 13.26 -8.84 -3.05
N LEU A 11 14.25 -8.49 -2.23
CA LEU A 11 14.82 -9.37 -1.21
C LEU A 11 13.78 -9.72 -0.13
N LEU A 12 13.02 -8.72 0.33
CA LEU A 12 11.90 -8.92 1.26
C LEU A 12 10.80 -9.81 0.64
N GLY A 13 10.47 -9.59 -0.64
CA GLY A 13 9.50 -10.39 -1.37
C GLY A 13 9.93 -11.85 -1.49
N ALA A 14 11.19 -12.10 -1.86
CA ALA A 14 11.75 -13.45 -1.92
C ALA A 14 11.69 -14.15 -0.55
N LEU A 15 12.04 -13.44 0.52
CA LEU A 15 11.99 -13.95 1.89
C LEU A 15 10.56 -14.27 2.34
N LEU A 16 9.59 -13.44 1.98
CA LEU A 16 8.17 -13.67 2.27
C LEU A 16 7.62 -14.90 1.52
N VAL A 17 8.04 -15.11 0.27
CA VAL A 17 7.63 -16.28 -0.52
C VAL A 17 8.18 -17.57 0.10
N ASP A 18 9.46 -17.58 0.45
CA ASP A 18 10.11 -18.71 1.11
C ASP A 18 9.40 -19.07 2.42
N PHE A 19 9.15 -18.06 3.26
CA PHE A 19 8.38 -18.21 4.50
C PHE A 19 6.96 -18.74 4.25
N ALA A 20 6.25 -18.22 3.24
CA ALA A 20 4.91 -18.69 2.92
C ALA A 20 4.89 -20.15 2.46
N LEU A 21 5.90 -20.61 1.72
CA LEU A 21 6.04 -22.00 1.32
C LEU A 21 6.34 -22.92 2.52
N GLU A 22 7.27 -22.52 3.39
CA GLU A 22 7.62 -23.29 4.59
C GLU A 22 6.45 -23.41 5.58
N ASN A 23 5.56 -22.41 5.63
CA ASN A 23 4.43 -22.34 6.55
C ASN A 23 3.07 -22.50 5.84
N ALA A 24 3.06 -22.98 4.59
CA ALA A 24 1.83 -23.18 3.81
C ALA A 24 0.89 -24.23 4.44
N VAL A 25 1.49 -25.23 5.09
CA VAL A 25 0.75 -26.23 5.86
C VAL A 25 0.52 -25.67 7.26
N ALA A 26 -0.74 -25.60 7.68
CA ALA A 26 -1.13 -25.12 9.00
C ALA A 26 -0.54 -26.03 10.10
N GLY A 27 0.65 -25.67 10.57
CA GLY A 27 1.35 -26.29 11.68
C GLY A 27 1.42 -25.34 12.87
N PRO A 28 1.51 -25.86 14.11
CA PRO A 28 1.67 -25.01 15.28
C PRO A 28 3.03 -24.31 15.32
N GLN A 29 4.04 -24.82 14.61
CA GLN A 29 5.41 -24.32 14.61
C GLN A 29 5.64 -23.42 13.40
N LEU A 30 6.13 -22.20 13.64
CA LEU A 30 6.66 -21.37 12.57
C LEU A 30 8.04 -21.86 12.17
N LYS A 31 8.27 -21.92 10.86
CA LYS A 31 9.58 -22.16 10.27
C LYS A 31 10.05 -20.93 9.52
N LEU A 32 11.33 -20.60 9.65
CA LEU A 32 11.96 -19.57 8.83
C LEU A 32 13.34 -20.09 8.47
N PHE A 33 13.63 -20.26 7.18
CA PHE A 33 14.88 -20.86 6.69
C PHE A 33 15.15 -22.22 7.34
N HIS A 34 14.11 -23.05 7.46
CA HIS A 34 14.16 -24.37 8.10
C HIS A 34 14.45 -24.35 9.60
N PHE A 35 14.55 -23.18 10.22
CA PHE A 35 14.70 -23.03 11.66
C PHE A 35 13.33 -22.95 12.33
N GLU A 36 13.12 -23.73 13.40
CA GLU A 36 11.88 -23.66 14.17
C GLU A 36 11.91 -22.42 15.08
N LEU A 37 11.06 -21.44 14.79
CA LEU A 37 10.85 -20.27 15.65
C LEU A 37 9.99 -20.60 16.88
N GLY A 38 9.44 -21.81 16.93
CA GLY A 38 8.58 -22.29 18.01
C GLY A 38 7.10 -22.10 17.73
N ARG A 39 6.28 -22.31 18.76
CA ARG A 39 4.82 -22.30 18.64
C ARG A 39 4.28 -20.88 18.66
N VAL A 40 3.55 -20.48 17.62
CA VAL A 40 2.88 -19.17 17.62
C VAL A 40 1.69 -19.21 18.55
N PRO A 41 1.61 -18.30 19.52
CA PRO A 41 0.41 -18.14 20.30
C PRO A 41 -0.75 -17.66 19.42
N VAL A 42 -1.91 -18.32 19.53
CA VAL A 42 -3.10 -18.03 18.71
C VAL A 42 -3.51 -16.55 18.78
N TYR A 43 -3.33 -15.90 19.94
CA TYR A 43 -3.64 -14.48 20.09
C TYR A 43 -2.83 -13.60 19.13
N LEU A 44 -1.58 -13.94 18.80
CA LEU A 44 -0.78 -13.18 17.82
C LEU A 44 -1.35 -13.30 16.41
N LEU A 45 -1.90 -14.45 16.03
CA LEU A 45 -2.57 -14.61 14.74
C LEU A 45 -3.85 -13.77 14.66
N VAL A 46 -4.61 -13.72 15.75
CA VAL A 46 -5.83 -12.90 15.85
C VAL A 46 -5.51 -11.41 15.79
N TYR A 47 -4.56 -10.95 16.60
CA TYR A 47 -4.15 -9.54 16.53
C TYR A 47 -3.50 -9.19 15.20
N GLY A 48 -2.69 -10.10 14.64
CA GLY A 48 -2.07 -9.92 13.33
C GLY A 48 -3.10 -9.75 12.22
N SER A 49 -4.15 -10.58 12.19
CA SER A 49 -5.21 -10.46 11.19
C SER A 49 -6.03 -9.18 11.35
N LEU A 50 -6.33 -8.76 12.58
CA LEU A 50 -6.99 -7.48 12.86
C LEU A 50 -6.16 -6.28 12.40
N ILE A 51 -4.86 -6.26 12.73
CA ILE A 51 -3.94 -5.20 12.31
C ILE A 51 -3.84 -5.17 10.78
N PHE A 52 -3.73 -6.33 10.13
CA PHE A 52 -3.66 -6.42 8.68
C PHE A 52 -4.94 -5.95 8.00
N GLY A 53 -6.12 -6.33 8.52
CA GLY A 53 -7.41 -5.84 8.06
C GLY A 53 -7.54 -4.32 8.23
N PHE A 54 -7.14 -3.79 9.37
CA PHE A 54 -7.13 -2.34 9.63
C PHE A 54 -6.20 -1.59 8.69
N LEU A 55 -4.97 -2.06 8.51
CA LEU A 55 -3.98 -1.46 7.60
C LEU A 55 -4.45 -1.46 6.15
N SER A 56 -5.04 -2.56 5.68
CA SER A 56 -5.54 -2.65 4.30
C SER A 56 -6.73 -1.71 4.07
N GLY A 57 -7.67 -1.63 5.02
CA GLY A 57 -8.77 -0.65 5.00
C GLY A 57 -8.26 0.79 5.04
N TRP A 58 -7.28 1.08 5.90
CA TRP A 58 -6.64 2.40 6.00
C TRP A 58 -5.92 2.77 4.70
N LEU A 59 -5.21 1.83 4.09
CA LEU A 59 -4.51 2.05 2.82
C LEU A 59 -5.49 2.32 1.68
N ALA A 60 -6.60 1.58 1.62
CA ALA A 60 -7.69 1.85 0.67
C ALA A 60 -8.30 3.24 0.88
N PHE A 61 -8.52 3.65 2.13
CA PHE A 61 -9.00 4.98 2.47
C PHE A 61 -8.00 6.08 2.08
N ALA A 62 -6.71 5.88 2.37
CA ALA A 62 -5.65 6.82 2.00
C ALA A 62 -5.51 6.97 0.49
N LEU A 63 -5.65 5.87 -0.27
CA LEU A 63 -5.68 5.90 -1.74
C LEU A 63 -6.91 6.64 -2.25
N LYS A 64 -8.09 6.41 -1.66
CA LYS A 64 -9.33 7.12 -1.99
C LYS A 64 -9.20 8.62 -1.72
N ALA A 65 -8.64 9.00 -0.57
CA ALA A 65 -8.38 10.40 -0.20
C ALA A 65 -7.38 11.06 -1.16
N ARG A 66 -6.31 10.35 -1.58
CA ARG A 66 -5.38 10.84 -2.61
C ARG A 66 -6.06 11.05 -3.95
N ARG A 67 -6.91 10.11 -4.40
CA ARG A 67 -7.68 10.24 -5.65
C ARG A 67 -8.64 11.42 -5.60
N GLN A 68 -9.31 11.65 -4.47
CA GLN A 68 -10.19 12.82 -4.30
C GLN A 68 -9.42 14.13 -4.33
N LYS A 69 -8.23 14.21 -3.72
CA LYS A 69 -7.38 15.40 -3.81
C LYS A 69 -6.91 15.67 -5.23
N GLN A 70 -6.54 14.65 -6.00
CA GLN A 70 -6.17 14.81 -7.41
C GLN A 70 -7.36 15.24 -8.28
N ALA A 71 -8.58 14.76 -7.99
CA ALA A 71 -9.79 15.20 -8.67
C ALA A 71 -10.14 16.66 -8.31
N ALA A 72 -10.02 17.05 -7.04
CA ALA A 72 -10.21 18.43 -6.60
C ALA A 72 -9.21 19.39 -7.26
N SER A 73 -7.92 19.02 -7.34
CA SER A 73 -6.90 19.82 -8.04
C SER A 73 -7.07 19.85 -9.56
N ALA A 74 -7.78 18.90 -10.17
CA ALA A 74 -8.13 18.93 -11.58
C ALA A 74 -9.35 19.83 -11.87
N GLN A 75 -10.26 19.96 -10.90
CA GLN A 75 -11.45 20.81 -10.98
C GLN A 75 -11.15 22.27 -10.62
N GLU A 76 -10.09 22.52 -9.85
CA GLU A 76 -9.57 23.84 -9.50
C GLU A 76 -8.55 24.38 -10.53
N LYS A 77 -8.56 23.86 -11.76
CA LYS A 77 -7.98 24.58 -12.91
C LYS A 77 -9.09 25.51 -13.40
N PRO A 78 -9.09 26.81 -13.03
CA PRO A 78 -10.16 27.71 -13.40
C PRO A 78 -10.18 27.80 -14.92
N GLU A 79 -11.38 27.77 -15.49
CA GLU A 79 -11.65 28.36 -16.79
C GLU A 79 -10.91 29.69 -16.83
N ALA A 80 -9.91 29.80 -17.71
CA ALA A 80 -9.30 31.08 -18.00
C ALA A 80 -10.45 32.02 -18.40
N PRO A 81 -10.63 33.17 -17.73
CA PRO A 81 -11.57 34.18 -18.19
C PRO A 81 -11.10 34.57 -19.60
N GLN A 82 -11.84 34.14 -20.63
CA GLN A 82 -11.65 34.66 -21.96
C GLN A 82 -11.94 36.16 -21.86
N ALA A 83 -10.88 36.96 -22.00
CA ALA A 83 -10.94 38.40 -21.97
C ALA A 83 -12.03 38.90 -22.94
N PRO A 84 -12.77 39.97 -22.60
CA PRO A 84 -13.71 40.60 -23.52
C PRO A 84 -12.96 40.94 -24.81
N GLN A 85 -13.39 40.37 -25.94
CA GLN A 85 -12.94 40.82 -27.24
C GLN A 85 -13.35 42.29 -27.38
N GLU A 86 -12.37 43.19 -27.29
CA GLU A 86 -12.53 44.59 -27.63
C GLU A 86 -13.10 44.68 -29.05
N GLN A 87 -14.36 45.09 -29.12
CA GLN A 87 -14.94 45.75 -30.27
C GLN A 87 -14.17 47.04 -30.50
N ALA A 88 -13.04 46.96 -31.21
CA ALA A 88 -12.40 48.13 -31.80
C ALA A 88 -13.08 48.41 -33.15
N TYR A 89 -14.08 49.29 -33.08
CA TYR A 89 -14.43 50.14 -34.21
C TYR A 89 -13.18 50.93 -34.65
N GLN A 90 -12.72 50.72 -35.88
CA GLN A 90 -12.45 51.76 -36.89
C GLN A 90 -12.00 51.15 -38.22
#